data_AF-A0A549SU18-F1
#
_entry.id   AF-A0A549SU18-F1
#
_cell.length_a   1.000
_cell.length_b   1.000
_cell.length_c   1.000
_cell.angle_alpha   90.00
_cell.angle_beta   90.00
_cell.angle_gamma   90.00
#
_symmetry.space_group_name_H-M   'P 1'
#
loop_
_entity.id
_entity.type
_entity.pdbx_description
1 polymer ?
#
loop_
_entity_poly.entity_id
_entity_poly.type
_entity_poly.pdbx_seq_one_letter_code
_entity_poly.pdbx_strand_id
1 'polypeptide(L)'
;MQLRLGSPLLAAAFSLCAATAMAAPRVATDFSNMRSGPGARWPVIAQIPAGAKIRLDNCGPGWKHDWCQIRYKGKRGFVAANTLEPTMKNVIVAPLVTRDTTAVRSGPGESWKVVAKIPAGRKVVSSGCQKGWMTNWCKVAYEGKSGYVDRNYLKRKGAVFAR
;
A
#
# COMPACT_ATOMS: atom_id res chain seq x y z
N MET A 1 20.84 -73.56 -5.27
CA MET A 1 20.96 -73.55 -3.80
C MET A 1 22.06 -72.56 -3.44
N GLN A 2 21.78 -71.26 -3.61
CA GLN A 2 21.48 -70.24 -2.59
C GLN A 2 22.59 -69.97 -1.54
N LEU A 3 22.72 -68.67 -1.19
CA LEU A 3 23.26 -68.03 0.04
C LEU A 3 24.73 -67.51 -0.06
N ARG A 4 25.12 -66.25 0.25
CA ARG A 4 24.45 -65.04 0.77
C ARG A 4 25.23 -63.78 0.32
N LEU A 5 24.52 -62.70 -0.05
CA LEU A 5 25.05 -61.34 -0.02
C LEU A 5 24.99 -60.83 1.43
N GLY A 6 26.05 -60.17 1.89
CA GLY A 6 26.05 -59.42 3.13
C GLY A 6 27.01 -58.26 3.09
N SER A 7 26.49 -57.04 3.02
CA SER A 7 27.02 -55.89 3.76
C SER A 7 26.02 -54.72 3.71
N PRO A 8 25.81 -54.02 4.83
CA PRO A 8 24.71 -53.07 4.99
C PRO A 8 25.07 -51.70 4.41
N LEU A 9 24.10 -51.08 3.74
CA LEU A 9 24.13 -49.66 3.40
C LEU A 9 24.00 -48.83 4.69
N LEU A 10 25.04 -48.10 5.07
CA LEU A 10 24.93 -46.99 6.02
C LEU A 10 24.13 -45.86 5.37
N ALA A 11 22.90 -45.64 5.83
CA ALA A 11 22.16 -44.43 5.51
C ALA A 11 22.58 -43.31 6.47
N ALA A 12 23.42 -42.38 5.99
CA ALA A 12 23.71 -41.14 6.70
C ALA A 12 22.50 -40.19 6.58
N ALA A 13 21.77 -40.00 7.68
CA ALA A 13 20.68 -39.04 7.75
C ALA A 13 21.23 -37.61 7.81
N PHE A 14 21.24 -36.92 6.66
CA PHE A 14 21.43 -35.47 6.60
C PHE A 14 20.14 -34.80 7.08
N SER A 15 20.11 -34.34 8.33
CA SER A 15 19.05 -33.46 8.81
C SER A 15 19.16 -32.10 8.14
N LEU A 16 18.29 -31.85 7.15
CA LEU A 16 18.02 -30.50 6.65
C LEU A 16 17.34 -29.71 7.78
N CYS A 17 18.07 -28.80 8.41
CA CYS A 17 17.44 -27.73 9.17
C CYS A 17 16.80 -26.76 8.17
N ALA A 18 15.48 -26.86 7.98
CA ALA A 18 14.72 -25.90 7.20
C ALA A 18 14.69 -24.58 7.98
N ALA A 19 15.55 -23.62 7.58
CA ALA A 19 15.44 -22.25 8.06
C ALA A 19 14.12 -21.66 7.55
N THR A 20 13.14 -21.52 8.43
CA THR A 20 11.90 -20.80 8.12
C THR A 20 12.26 -19.34 7.85
N ALA A 21 12.23 -18.94 6.58
CA ALA A 21 12.28 -17.52 6.22
C ALA A 21 11.00 -16.85 6.73
N MET A 22 11.05 -16.23 7.90
CA MET A 22 9.96 -15.39 8.37
C MET A 22 9.87 -14.17 7.45
N ALA A 23 8.84 -14.10 6.62
CA ALA A 23 8.50 -12.87 5.93
C ALA A 23 8.18 -11.81 6.99
N ALA A 24 9.02 -10.77 7.10
CA ALA A 24 8.77 -9.64 7.96
C ALA A 24 7.33 -9.12 7.71
N PRO A 25 6.56 -8.77 8.77
CA PRO A 25 5.17 -8.39 8.60
C PRO A 25 5.12 -7.17 7.67
N ARG A 26 4.50 -7.32 6.50
CA ARG A 26 4.39 -6.25 5.51
C ARG A 26 3.35 -5.24 5.99
N VAL A 27 3.63 -4.52 7.08
CA VAL A 27 2.78 -3.43 7.60
C VAL A 27 3.23 -2.11 6.99
N ALA A 28 3.20 -2.04 5.66
CA ALA A 28 3.20 -0.77 4.94
C ALA A 28 1.88 -0.68 4.17
N THR A 29 0.82 -0.44 4.92
CA THR A 29 -0.49 -0.10 4.38
C THR A 29 -0.62 1.42 4.42
N ASP A 30 -1.18 1.97 3.35
CA ASP A 30 -0.99 3.29 2.76
C ASP A 30 0.31 3.50 1.94
N PHE A 31 0.16 3.49 0.61
CA PHE A 31 1.24 3.66 -0.37
C PHE A 31 0.72 4.36 -1.63
N SER A 32 1.65 4.88 -2.43
CA SER A 32 1.41 5.24 -3.83
C SER A 32 1.97 4.16 -4.76
N ASN A 33 1.21 3.79 -5.79
CA ASN A 33 1.67 2.88 -6.82
C ASN A 33 2.54 3.64 -7.82
N MET A 34 3.81 3.28 -7.92
CA MET A 34 4.71 3.72 -8.99
C MET A 34 4.54 2.81 -10.20
N ARG A 35 4.22 3.39 -11.35
CA ARG A 35 3.91 2.70 -12.60
C ARG A 35 4.96 2.94 -13.66
N SER A 36 5.03 2.07 -14.66
CA SER A 36 5.97 2.20 -15.78
C SER A 36 5.64 3.36 -16.73
N GLY A 37 4.41 3.87 -16.73
CA GLY A 37 3.99 5.01 -17.54
C GLY A 37 2.90 5.85 -16.86
N PRO A 38 2.58 7.04 -17.42
CA PRO A 38 1.59 7.95 -16.86
C PRO A 38 0.17 7.43 -17.13
N GLY A 39 -0.43 6.78 -16.13
CA GLY A 39 -1.81 6.29 -16.21
C GLY A 39 -2.09 5.06 -15.37
N ALA A 40 -3.35 4.87 -14.97
CA ALA A 40 -3.76 3.75 -14.12
C ALA A 40 -3.68 2.37 -14.80
N ARG A 41 -3.63 2.34 -16.14
CA ARG A 41 -3.49 1.12 -16.95
C ARG A 41 -2.07 0.60 -17.08
N TRP A 42 -1.06 1.42 -16.77
CA TRP A 42 0.34 1.00 -16.85
C TRP A 42 0.69 0.07 -15.68
N PRO A 43 1.53 -0.96 -15.89
CA PRO A 43 1.96 -1.87 -14.83
C PRO A 43 2.53 -1.14 -13.60
N VAL A 44 2.19 -1.64 -12.40
CA VAL A 44 2.81 -1.20 -11.15
C VAL A 44 4.20 -1.83 -11.05
N ILE A 45 5.24 -1.00 -10.91
CA ILE A 45 6.65 -1.42 -10.85
C ILE A 45 7.27 -1.23 -9.45
N ALA A 46 6.62 -0.46 -8.58
CA ALA A 46 6.91 -0.41 -7.14
C ALA A 46 5.71 0.13 -6.35
N GLN A 47 5.69 -0.16 -5.05
CA GLN A 47 4.84 0.52 -4.07
C GLN A 47 5.72 1.40 -3.19
N ILE A 48 5.34 2.68 -3.08
CA ILE A 48 6.07 3.68 -2.32
C ILE A 48 5.27 4.00 -1.06
N PRO A 49 5.75 3.63 0.15
CA PRO A 49 5.04 3.91 1.38
C PRO A 49 4.78 5.39 1.60
N ALA A 50 3.66 5.74 2.24
CA ALA A 50 3.41 7.10 2.69
C ALA A 50 4.54 7.62 3.60
N GLY A 51 4.89 8.89 3.44
CA GLY A 51 6.01 9.56 4.10
C GLY A 51 7.39 9.30 3.44
N ALA A 52 7.48 8.40 2.47
CA ALA A 52 8.74 8.16 1.77
C ALA A 52 9.13 9.38 0.92
N LYS A 53 10.38 9.80 1.04
CA LYS A 53 11.00 10.81 0.17
C LYS A 53 11.19 10.26 -1.23
N ILE A 54 10.88 11.06 -2.23
CA ILE A 54 11.10 10.76 -3.65
C ILE A 54 11.89 11.88 -4.30
N ARG A 55 12.50 11.59 -5.45
CA ARG A 55 13.06 12.62 -6.32
C ARG A 55 12.07 12.90 -7.45
N LEU A 56 11.48 14.09 -7.45
CA LEU A 56 10.57 14.52 -8.51
C LEU A 56 11.39 14.91 -9.75
N ASP A 57 11.11 14.29 -10.89
CA ASP A 57 11.77 14.64 -12.17
C ASP A 57 10.94 15.67 -12.93
N ASN A 58 9.68 15.32 -13.18
CA ASN A 58 8.79 16.13 -13.99
C ASN A 58 7.33 15.73 -13.68
N CYS A 59 6.40 16.67 -13.78
CA CYS A 59 4.99 16.34 -13.87
C CYS A 59 4.57 16.46 -15.33
N GLY A 60 3.80 15.49 -15.85
CA GLY A 60 3.48 15.42 -17.27
C GLY A 60 2.82 16.73 -17.80
N PRO A 61 2.98 17.04 -19.09
CA PRO A 61 2.40 18.25 -19.69
C PRO A 61 0.86 18.16 -19.84
N GLY A 62 0.19 19.32 -19.81
CA GLY A 62 -1.26 19.47 -20.03
C GLY A 62 -2.03 20.04 -18.83
N TRP A 63 -3.31 20.39 -19.05
CA TRP A 63 -4.21 21.00 -18.05
C TRP A 63 -4.51 20.13 -16.83
N LYS A 64 -4.15 18.84 -16.88
CA LYS A 64 -4.30 17.89 -15.78
C LYS A 64 -2.94 17.26 -15.51
N HIS A 65 -2.14 17.87 -14.64
CA HIS A 65 -0.92 17.29 -14.08
C HIS A 65 -1.27 16.05 -13.21
N ASP A 66 -1.88 15.03 -13.79
CA ASP A 66 -2.44 13.87 -13.10
C ASP A 66 -1.36 12.86 -12.67
N TRP A 67 -0.20 12.89 -13.33
CA TRP A 67 0.91 11.97 -13.13
C TRP A 67 2.24 12.70 -13.14
N CYS A 68 3.12 12.32 -12.21
CA CYS A 68 4.49 12.83 -12.16
C CYS A 68 5.50 11.70 -12.28
N GLN A 69 6.52 11.92 -13.11
CA GLN A 69 7.70 11.11 -13.19
C GLN A 69 8.59 11.38 -11.99
N ILE A 70 9.04 10.29 -11.35
CA ILE A 70 9.85 10.33 -10.13
C ILE A 70 10.97 9.29 -10.22
N ARG A 71 11.99 9.45 -9.36
CA ARG A 71 12.91 8.36 -8.98
C ARG A 71 12.68 7.96 -7.53
N TYR A 72 12.66 6.66 -7.28
CA TYR A 72 12.59 6.07 -5.94
C TYR A 72 13.44 4.79 -5.89
N LYS A 73 14.36 4.72 -4.92
CA LYS A 73 15.29 3.59 -4.73
C LYS A 73 15.95 3.11 -6.03
N GLY A 74 16.51 4.05 -6.79
CA GLY A 74 17.21 3.78 -8.06
C GLY A 74 16.31 3.52 -9.28
N LYS A 75 14.99 3.34 -9.11
CA LYS A 75 14.04 3.11 -10.21
C LYS A 75 13.39 4.42 -10.66
N ARG A 76 13.15 4.54 -11.96
CA ARG A 76 12.38 5.63 -12.58
C ARG A 76 10.96 5.13 -12.89
N GLY A 77 9.94 5.94 -12.63
CA GLY A 77 8.55 5.59 -12.90
C GLY A 77 7.62 6.78 -12.70
N PHE A 78 6.31 6.52 -12.69
CA PHE A 78 5.27 7.52 -12.60
C PHE A 78 4.34 7.25 -11.42
N VAL A 79 4.00 8.28 -10.65
CA VAL A 79 2.98 8.21 -9.59
C VAL A 79 1.86 9.20 -9.89
N ALA A 80 0.66 8.94 -9.35
CA ALA A 80 -0.42 9.90 -9.44
C ALA A 80 -0.05 11.15 -8.64
N ALA A 81 -0.15 12.32 -9.27
CA ALA A 81 0.30 13.59 -8.68
C ALA A 81 -0.47 13.93 -7.41
N ASN A 82 -1.73 13.51 -7.31
CA ASN A 82 -2.57 13.66 -6.12
C ASN A 82 -2.13 12.86 -4.90
N THR A 83 -1.02 12.12 -5.02
CA THR A 83 -0.38 11.41 -3.90
C THR A 83 0.88 12.10 -3.41
N LEU A 84 1.26 13.25 -3.99
CA LEU A 84 2.51 13.94 -3.70
C LEU A 84 2.28 15.19 -2.85
N GLU A 85 3.09 15.32 -1.80
CA GLU A 85 3.14 16.48 -0.91
C GLU A 85 4.56 17.10 -0.99
N PRO A 86 4.69 18.38 -1.39
CA PRO A 86 5.92 19.11 -1.20
C PRO A 86 6.07 19.46 0.27
N THR A 87 7.30 19.30 0.74
CA THR A 87 7.77 19.73 2.06
C THR A 87 8.85 20.79 1.85
N MET A 88 9.32 21.44 2.92
CA MET A 88 10.31 22.53 2.83
C MET A 88 11.54 22.24 1.95
N LYS A 89 11.99 20.97 1.89
CA LYS A 89 13.21 20.58 1.15
C LYS A 89 13.04 19.37 0.24
N ASN A 90 11.88 18.70 0.27
CA ASN A 90 11.69 17.40 -0.39
C ASN A 90 10.26 17.25 -0.92
N VAL A 91 10.04 16.28 -1.79
CA VAL A 91 8.69 15.78 -2.11
C VAL A 91 8.54 14.39 -1.48
N ILE A 92 7.40 14.15 -0.86
CA ILE A 92 7.06 12.85 -0.25
C ILE A 92 5.78 12.27 -0.85
N VAL A 93 5.57 10.98 -0.64
CA VAL A 93 4.22 10.41 -0.76
C VAL A 93 3.39 10.88 0.44
N ALA A 94 2.35 11.67 0.16
CA ALA A 94 1.45 12.24 1.16
C ALA A 94 0.75 11.14 1.99
N PRO A 95 0.65 11.24 3.32
CA PRO A 95 -0.08 10.27 4.14
C PRO A 95 -1.59 10.42 4.00
N LEU A 96 -2.32 9.31 4.14
CA LEU A 96 -3.78 9.33 4.17
C LEU A 96 -4.30 9.77 5.56
N VAL A 97 -5.24 10.70 5.55
CA VAL A 97 -5.94 11.19 6.74
C VAL A 97 -7.44 11.21 6.51
N THR A 98 -8.21 11.20 7.59
CA THR A 98 -9.65 11.46 7.54
C THR A 98 -9.93 12.93 7.22
N ARG A 99 -10.89 13.18 6.33
CA ARG A 99 -11.41 14.51 6.00
C ARG A 99 -12.32 15.02 7.12
N ASP A 100 -13.27 14.18 7.53
CA ASP A 100 -14.25 14.44 8.59
C ASP A 100 -14.28 13.25 9.56
N THR A 101 -15.00 13.41 10.68
CA THR A 101 -15.29 12.29 11.58
C THR A 101 -16.09 11.23 10.82
N THR A 102 -15.62 9.98 10.84
CA THR A 102 -16.19 8.91 10.02
C THR A 102 -16.33 7.60 10.79
N ALA A 103 -17.32 6.81 10.39
CA ALA A 103 -17.55 5.48 10.92
C ALA A 103 -16.65 4.45 10.23
N VAL A 104 -16.01 3.59 11.01
CA VAL A 104 -15.34 2.39 10.51
C VAL A 104 -16.37 1.27 10.55
N ARG A 105 -16.66 0.68 9.40
CA ARG A 105 -17.67 -0.37 9.24
C ARG A 105 -17.04 -1.74 9.04
N SER A 106 -17.78 -2.77 9.39
CA SER A 106 -17.34 -4.17 9.21
C SER A 106 -17.22 -4.61 7.75
N GLY A 107 -17.89 -3.92 6.82
CA GLY A 107 -17.81 -4.18 5.38
C GLY A 107 -18.00 -2.91 4.53
N PRO A 108 -17.86 -3.02 3.20
CA PRO A 108 -17.81 -1.90 2.27
C PRO A 108 -19.21 -1.37 1.90
N GLY A 109 -19.89 -0.72 2.85
CA GLY A 109 -21.20 -0.09 2.61
C GLY A 109 -21.85 0.49 3.86
N GLU A 110 -22.81 1.38 3.68
CA GLU A 110 -23.48 2.09 4.78
C GLU A 110 -24.36 1.20 5.67
N SER A 111 -24.80 0.04 5.18
CA SER A 111 -25.62 -0.92 5.96
C SER A 111 -24.79 -1.79 6.90
N TRP A 112 -23.46 -1.82 6.77
CA TRP A 112 -22.60 -2.65 7.60
C TRP A 112 -22.44 -2.08 9.01
N LYS A 113 -22.34 -2.97 10.01
CA LYS A 113 -22.18 -2.61 11.43
C LYS A 113 -20.97 -1.69 11.63
N VAL A 114 -21.16 -0.60 12.37
CA VAL A 114 -20.09 0.30 12.83
C VAL A 114 -19.28 -0.39 13.94
N VAL A 115 -17.96 -0.47 13.77
CA VAL A 115 -17.01 -1.12 14.70
C VAL A 115 -16.08 -0.12 15.38
N ALA A 116 -15.91 1.08 14.81
CA ALA A 116 -15.18 2.18 15.42
C ALA A 116 -15.61 3.53 14.82
N LYS A 117 -15.15 4.63 15.39
CA LYS A 117 -15.21 5.98 14.81
C LYS A 117 -13.81 6.57 14.78
N ILE A 118 -13.47 7.29 13.71
CA ILE A 118 -12.20 7.99 13.57
C ILE A 118 -12.51 9.49 13.46
N PRO A 119 -11.97 10.34 14.35
CA PRO A 119 -12.11 11.80 14.24
C PRO A 119 -11.53 12.35 12.94
N ALA A 120 -11.90 13.59 12.58
CA ALA A 120 -11.30 14.31 11.45
C ALA A 120 -9.78 14.52 11.63
N GLY A 121 -9.04 14.55 10.51
CA GLY A 121 -7.60 14.84 10.47
C GLY A 121 -6.69 13.74 11.00
N ARG A 122 -7.22 12.57 11.38
CA ARG A 122 -6.43 11.46 11.91
C ARG A 122 -5.77 10.69 10.78
N LYS A 123 -4.50 10.35 10.97
CA LYS A 123 -3.76 9.50 10.03
C LYS A 123 -4.32 8.09 10.08
N VAL A 124 -4.54 7.50 8.92
CA VAL A 124 -5.00 6.13 8.77
C VAL A 124 -4.08 5.37 7.83
N VAL A 125 -4.11 4.06 7.96
CA VAL A 125 -3.30 3.14 7.19
C VAL A 125 -4.24 2.33 6.31
N SER A 126 -4.16 2.49 4.98
CA SER A 126 -5.11 1.89 4.01
C SER A 126 -4.50 0.71 3.27
N SER A 127 -5.10 -0.46 3.36
CA SER A 127 -4.63 -1.66 2.66
C SER A 127 -5.21 -1.83 1.25
N GLY A 128 -5.91 -0.82 0.74
CA GLY A 128 -6.57 -0.84 -0.55
C GLY A 128 -8.04 -0.43 -0.46
N CYS A 129 -8.61 -0.12 -1.62
CA CYS A 129 -10.00 0.25 -1.75
C CYS A 129 -10.70 -0.68 -2.73
N GLN A 130 -11.96 -0.98 -2.46
CA GLN A 130 -12.81 -1.80 -3.30
C GLN A 130 -14.13 -1.08 -3.59
N LYS A 131 -14.81 -1.49 -4.65
CA LYS A 131 -16.11 -0.93 -5.04
C LYS A 131 -17.18 -1.38 -4.04
N GLY A 132 -17.86 -0.42 -3.42
CA GLY A 132 -19.13 -0.65 -2.75
C GLY A 132 -20.29 -0.35 -3.70
N TRP A 133 -21.51 -0.29 -3.17
CA TRP A 133 -22.72 -0.03 -3.96
C TRP A 133 -22.68 1.34 -4.66
N MET A 134 -22.53 2.42 -3.88
CA MET A 134 -22.49 3.80 -4.40
C MET A 134 -21.08 4.39 -4.47
N THR A 135 -20.25 4.07 -3.49
CA THR A 135 -18.92 4.65 -3.32
C THR A 135 -17.86 3.57 -3.22
N ASN A 136 -16.60 3.96 -3.35
CA ASN A 136 -15.49 3.06 -3.05
C ASN A 136 -15.23 3.06 -1.55
N TRP A 137 -14.91 1.91 -0.99
CA TRP A 137 -14.63 1.71 0.42
C TRP A 137 -13.19 1.24 0.59
N CYS A 138 -12.45 1.91 1.46
CA CYS A 138 -11.07 1.57 1.75
C CYS A 138 -10.97 0.82 3.06
N LYS A 139 -10.27 -0.32 3.06
CA LYS A 139 -9.94 -1.02 4.30
C LYS A 139 -8.85 -0.24 5.01
N VAL A 140 -9.15 0.25 6.21
CA VAL A 140 -8.26 1.09 7.02
C VAL A 140 -7.97 0.46 8.37
N ALA A 141 -6.80 0.77 8.91
CA ALA A 141 -6.42 0.51 10.29
C ALA A 141 -6.18 1.83 11.04
N TYR A 142 -6.68 1.91 12.27
CA TYR A 142 -6.55 3.06 13.17
C TYR A 142 -6.57 2.57 14.63
N GLU A 143 -5.53 2.89 15.42
CA GLU A 143 -5.43 2.56 16.86
C GLU A 143 -5.74 1.08 17.17
N GLY A 144 -5.14 0.17 16.40
CA GLY A 144 -5.34 -1.29 16.56
C GLY A 144 -6.67 -1.82 16.03
N LYS A 145 -7.63 -0.96 15.67
CA LYS A 145 -8.90 -1.35 15.04
C LYS A 145 -8.79 -1.32 13.53
N SER A 146 -9.54 -2.19 12.86
CA SER A 146 -9.58 -2.27 11.39
C SER A 146 -11.01 -2.41 10.88
N GLY A 147 -11.26 -1.90 9.68
CA GLY A 147 -12.53 -2.05 8.98
C GLY A 147 -12.56 -1.19 7.72
N TYR A 148 -13.73 -0.83 7.25
CA TYR A 148 -13.93 -0.11 5.99
C TYR A 148 -14.44 1.30 6.24
N VAL A 149 -13.88 2.26 5.53
CA VAL A 149 -14.29 3.67 5.52
C VAL A 149 -14.57 4.07 4.07
N ASP A 150 -15.67 4.79 3.85
CA ASP A 150 -15.97 5.36 2.55
C ASP A 150 -14.83 6.30 2.10
N ARG A 151 -14.34 6.12 0.88
CA ARG A 151 -13.22 6.85 0.29
C ARG A 151 -13.42 8.37 0.35
N ASN A 152 -14.65 8.87 0.34
CA ASN A 152 -14.97 10.30 0.40
C ASN A 152 -14.65 10.93 1.77
N TYR A 153 -14.45 10.12 2.81
CA TYR A 153 -13.94 10.57 4.10
C TYR A 153 -12.41 10.52 4.19
N LEU A 154 -11.71 10.15 3.12
CA LEU A 154 -10.25 10.00 3.12
C LEU A 154 -9.61 10.98 2.15
N LYS A 155 -8.53 11.63 2.57
CA LYS A 155 -7.73 12.53 1.74
C LYS A 155 -6.24 12.34 1.98
N ARG A 156 -5.43 12.68 0.98
CA ARG A 156 -3.97 12.76 1.11
C ARG A 156 -3.62 14.10 1.78
N LYS A 157 -3.00 14.06 2.96
CA LYS A 157 -2.61 15.27 3.69
C LYS A 157 -1.56 16.04 2.89
N GLY A 158 -1.76 17.34 2.70
CA GLY A 158 -0.78 18.21 2.03
C GLY A 158 -0.56 17.91 0.55
N ALA A 159 -1.38 17.04 -0.07
CA ALA A 159 -1.25 16.78 -1.49
C ALA A 159 -1.69 18.02 -2.29
N VAL A 160 -0.80 18.49 -3.17
CA VAL A 160 -1.01 19.76 -3.93
C VAL A 160 -2.07 19.59 -5.00
N PHE A 161 -2.13 18.41 -5.58
CA PHE A 161 -3.09 18.09 -6.63
C PHE A 161 -4.26 17.35 -6.00
N ALA A 162 -5.22 18.05 -5.40
CA ALA A 162 -6.41 17.38 -4.86
C ALA A 162 -7.24 16.75 -6.00
N ARG A 163 -7.89 15.62 -5.71
CA ARG A 163 -8.99 15.07 -6.52
C ARG A 163 -10.22 14.98 -5.65
#